data_AF-A0A9W8M473-F1
#
_entry.id   AF-A0A9W8M473-F1
#
_cell.length_a   1.000
_cell.length_b   1.000
_cell.length_c   1.000
_cell.angle_alpha   90.00
_cell.angle_beta   90.00
_cell.angle_gamma   90.00
#
_symmetry.space_group_name_H-M   'P 1'
#
loop_
_entity.id
_entity.type
_entity.pdbx_description
1 polymer ?
#
loop_
_entity_poly.entity_id
_entity_poly.type
_entity_poly.pdbx_seq_one_letter_code
_entity_poly.pdbx_strand_id
1 'polypeptide(L)'
;MDDDPQTFDSPEEELEYWRNTTFGLRDRLMDREDALADFQVQSAELEMELEKEISRLEATNSELRAKYDKCNFDLESLKEKYQRAQLKAGEDLASIERELQFVRSQQEFYKSRTRELEQDNDDLERNERAAKSSMQAMEGRLNRAIEQNSHLMGEVQTKKILVDEVQRLKDELKDLNLELNVVRGRSSRVVPQNGGILRTSVNGNSAADNSDQLVNNIMSRVKDLETRLAGARTKVTPLLNASSQYATVHSRAMRSRPIASPKVPMSYTNGGAESSHIPAPSSRTLSSGNADELRVPGSGLIQTRLDKARLMREAMNIKLEEASKQQTVPQRRPVH
;
A
#
# COMPACT_ATOMS: atom_id res chain seq x y z
N MET A 1 -99.34 77.91 -7.36
CA MET A 1 -100.74 77.64 -7.75
C MET A 1 -101.54 78.62 -6.95
N ASP A 2 -101.88 79.73 -7.60
CA ASP A 2 -102.76 80.73 -7.04
C ASP A 2 -104.18 80.19 -7.24
N ASP A 3 -104.77 79.65 -6.18
CA ASP A 3 -106.17 79.23 -6.21
C ASP A 3 -107.03 80.51 -6.23
N ASP A 4 -107.96 80.56 -7.19
CA ASP A 4 -108.92 81.66 -7.37
C ASP A 4 -109.70 81.91 -6.06
N PRO A 5 -110.19 83.14 -5.80
CA PRO A 5 -111.06 83.40 -4.66
C PRO A 5 -112.38 82.66 -4.85
N GLN A 6 -112.47 81.49 -4.22
CA GLN A 6 -113.64 80.60 -4.24
C GLN A 6 -114.89 81.39 -3.82
N THR A 7 -115.78 81.69 -4.77
CA THR A 7 -117.07 82.35 -4.50
C THR A 7 -118.15 81.29 -4.27
N PHE A 8 -118.93 81.45 -3.21
CA PHE A 8 -119.96 80.50 -2.77
C PHE A 8 -121.35 81.12 -2.85
N ASP A 9 -122.36 80.32 -3.24
CA ASP A 9 -123.73 80.80 -3.37
C ASP A 9 -124.49 80.82 -2.02
N SER A 10 -123.92 80.16 -1.00
CA SER A 10 -124.40 80.15 0.39
C SER A 10 -123.24 80.11 1.39
N PRO A 11 -123.33 80.78 2.56
CA PRO A 11 -122.37 80.62 3.66
C PRO A 11 -122.21 79.16 4.14
N GLU A 12 -123.22 78.33 3.91
CA GLU A 12 -123.22 76.91 4.29
C GLU A 12 -122.35 76.06 3.35
N GLU A 13 -122.32 76.42 2.06
CA GLU A 13 -121.46 75.81 1.03
C GLU A 13 -119.99 76.22 1.20
N GLU A 14 -119.73 77.47 1.58
CA GLU A 14 -118.40 77.95 1.99
C GLU A 14 -117.84 77.12 3.16
N LEU A 15 -118.66 76.95 4.20
CA LEU A 15 -118.28 76.15 5.37
C LEU A 15 -118.04 74.68 5.03
N GLU A 16 -118.81 74.09 4.11
CA GLU A 16 -118.63 72.71 3.67
C GLU A 16 -117.38 72.53 2.78
N TYR A 17 -117.11 73.47 1.87
CA TYR A 17 -115.88 73.49 1.06
C TYR A 17 -114.62 73.60 1.93
N TRP A 18 -114.57 74.56 2.85
CA TRP A 18 -113.40 74.72 3.72
C TRP A 18 -113.25 73.55 4.70
N ARG A 19 -114.36 72.96 5.16
CA ARG A 19 -114.34 71.72 5.96
C ARG A 19 -113.76 70.54 5.16
N ASN A 20 -114.22 70.30 3.94
CA ASN A 20 -113.71 69.22 3.10
C ASN A 20 -112.25 69.46 2.68
N THR A 21 -111.88 70.71 2.40
CA THR A 21 -110.50 71.09 2.06
C THR A 21 -109.55 70.93 3.25
N THR A 22 -109.97 71.31 4.46
CA THR A 22 -109.16 71.11 5.67
C THR A 22 -109.05 69.63 6.07
N PHE A 23 -110.11 68.82 5.91
CA PHE A 23 -110.01 67.37 6.06
C PHE A 23 -109.07 66.76 5.02
N GLY A 24 -109.23 67.07 3.74
CA GLY A 24 -108.36 66.57 2.67
C GLY A 24 -106.92 67.08 2.73
N LEU A 25 -106.64 68.21 3.40
CA LEU A 25 -105.28 68.63 3.75
C LEU A 25 -104.73 67.87 4.95
N ARG A 26 -105.54 67.63 5.98
CA ARG A 26 -105.16 66.84 7.16
C ARG A 26 -104.82 65.40 6.77
N ASP A 27 -105.66 64.78 5.95
CA ASP A 27 -105.47 63.38 5.54
C ASP A 27 -104.23 63.26 4.65
N ARG A 28 -104.00 64.20 3.72
CA ARG A 28 -102.73 64.29 2.95
C ARG A 28 -101.50 64.58 3.81
N LEU A 29 -101.66 65.28 4.93
CA LEU A 29 -100.57 65.53 5.88
C LEU A 29 -100.25 64.24 6.66
N MET A 30 -101.28 63.53 7.11
CA MET A 30 -101.16 62.22 7.76
C MET A 30 -100.50 61.19 6.84
N ASP A 31 -100.94 61.06 5.59
CA ASP A 31 -100.30 60.21 4.57
C ASP A 31 -98.79 60.49 4.40
N ARG A 32 -98.37 61.74 4.60
CA ARG A 32 -96.96 62.16 4.46
C ARG A 32 -96.16 61.97 5.74
N GLU A 33 -96.79 62.11 6.90
CA GLU A 33 -96.20 61.76 8.19
C GLU A 33 -95.96 60.24 8.29
N ASP A 34 -96.95 59.43 7.92
CA ASP A 34 -96.85 57.97 7.88
C ASP A 34 -95.78 57.51 6.88
N ALA A 35 -95.80 58.04 5.63
CA ALA A 35 -94.78 57.70 4.63
C ALA A 35 -93.35 58.16 5.02
N LEU A 36 -93.21 59.24 5.78
CA LEU A 36 -91.92 59.69 6.31
C LEU A 36 -91.44 58.78 7.45
N ALA A 37 -92.34 58.33 8.32
CA ALA A 37 -92.04 57.38 9.39
C ALA A 37 -91.58 56.02 8.81
N ASP A 38 -92.30 55.49 7.82
CA ASP A 38 -91.92 54.27 7.09
C ASP A 38 -90.52 54.41 6.44
N PHE A 39 -90.24 55.54 5.80
CA PHE A 39 -88.93 55.81 5.20
C PHE A 39 -87.81 55.88 6.24
N GLN A 40 -88.06 56.51 7.40
CA GLN A 40 -87.09 56.57 8.50
C GLN A 40 -86.77 55.18 9.07
N VAL A 41 -87.79 54.34 9.27
CA VAL A 41 -87.61 52.95 9.71
C VAL A 41 -86.80 52.16 8.67
N GLN A 42 -87.17 52.24 7.39
CA GLN A 42 -86.46 51.53 6.31
C GLN A 42 -85.00 51.99 6.15
N SER A 43 -84.70 53.28 6.33
CA SER A 43 -83.32 53.79 6.32
C SER A 43 -82.53 53.21 7.49
N ALA A 44 -83.08 53.23 8.71
CA ALA A 44 -82.43 52.69 9.89
C ALA A 44 -82.20 51.16 9.81
N GLU A 45 -83.15 50.41 9.25
CA GLU A 45 -82.98 48.96 9.00
C GLU A 45 -81.88 48.67 7.97
N LEU A 46 -81.82 49.46 6.89
CA LEU A 46 -80.78 49.34 5.86
C LEU A 46 -79.39 49.71 6.40
N GLU A 47 -79.28 50.80 7.15
CA GLU A 47 -78.05 51.23 7.82
C GLU A 47 -77.54 50.14 8.76
N MET A 48 -78.43 49.56 9.58
CA MET A 48 -78.08 48.46 10.49
C MET A 48 -77.59 47.21 9.76
N GLU A 49 -78.14 46.88 8.59
CA GLU A 49 -77.67 45.75 7.78
C GLU A 49 -76.31 46.02 7.12
N LEU A 50 -76.08 47.26 6.67
CA LEU A 50 -74.78 47.70 6.16
C LEU A 50 -73.70 47.66 7.26
N GLU A 51 -74.02 48.11 8.48
CA GLU A 51 -73.09 48.03 9.63
C GLU A 51 -72.74 46.58 10.00
N LYS A 52 -73.72 45.66 9.97
CA LYS A 52 -73.47 44.22 10.17
C LYS A 52 -72.55 43.66 9.10
N GLU A 53 -72.78 43.98 7.83
CA GLU A 53 -71.96 43.49 6.71
C GLU A 53 -70.54 44.07 6.76
N ILE A 54 -70.38 45.37 7.07
CA ILE A 54 -69.07 45.98 7.32
C ILE A 54 -68.36 45.24 8.46
N SER A 55 -69.02 45.06 9.62
CA SER A 55 -68.44 44.36 10.77
C SER A 55 -68.02 42.92 10.43
N ARG A 56 -68.81 42.21 9.62
CA ARG A 56 -68.49 40.85 9.14
C ARG A 56 -67.30 40.86 8.18
N LEU A 57 -67.23 41.81 7.27
CA LEU A 57 -66.13 41.97 6.32
C LEU A 57 -64.83 42.36 7.04
N GLU A 58 -64.87 43.25 8.03
CA GLU A 58 -63.71 43.61 8.85
C GLU A 58 -63.21 42.42 9.68
N ALA A 59 -64.11 41.65 10.31
CA ALA A 59 -63.76 40.44 11.04
C ALA A 59 -63.08 39.40 10.14
N THR A 60 -63.62 39.14 8.94
CA THR A 60 -63.01 38.20 7.98
C THR A 60 -61.69 38.72 7.41
N ASN A 61 -61.53 40.03 7.18
CA ASN A 61 -60.27 40.64 6.75
C ASN A 61 -59.19 40.50 7.83
N SER A 62 -59.55 40.74 9.10
CA SER A 62 -58.67 40.53 10.26
C SER A 62 -58.23 39.07 10.39
N GLU A 63 -59.16 38.12 10.26
CA GLU A 63 -58.85 36.69 10.29
C GLU A 63 -57.93 36.26 9.12
N LEU A 64 -58.16 36.78 7.92
CA LEU A 64 -57.32 36.53 6.75
C LEU A 64 -55.90 37.09 6.91
N ARG A 65 -55.74 38.29 7.52
CA ARG A 65 -54.43 38.85 7.88
C ARG A 65 -53.70 37.98 8.88
N ALA A 66 -54.36 37.56 9.97
CA ALA A 66 -53.77 36.67 10.96
C ALA A 66 -53.32 35.31 10.36
N LYS A 67 -54.09 34.76 9.41
CA LYS A 67 -53.71 33.56 8.63
C LYS A 67 -52.50 33.82 7.72
N TYR A 68 -52.47 34.97 7.05
CA TYR A 68 -51.36 35.38 6.18
C TYR A 68 -50.04 35.56 6.97
N ASP A 69 -50.09 36.28 8.09
CA ASP A 69 -48.92 36.52 8.94
C ASP A 69 -48.37 35.22 9.53
N LYS A 70 -49.26 34.32 9.99
CA LYS A 70 -48.87 32.97 10.43
C LYS A 70 -48.22 32.17 9.30
N CYS A 71 -48.80 32.17 8.10
CA CYS A 71 -48.26 31.44 6.96
C CYS A 71 -46.88 31.97 6.54
N ASN A 72 -46.69 33.30 6.57
CA ASN A 72 -45.39 33.93 6.35
C ASN A 72 -44.35 33.53 7.41
N PHE A 73 -44.73 33.51 8.69
CA PHE A 73 -43.85 33.06 9.76
C PHE A 73 -43.43 31.59 9.60
N ASP A 74 -44.39 30.71 9.31
CA ASP A 74 -44.12 29.28 9.07
C ASP A 74 -43.21 29.07 7.85
N LEU A 75 -43.42 29.86 6.79
CA LEU A 75 -42.63 29.85 5.56
C LEU A 75 -41.19 30.33 5.80
N GLU A 76 -40.99 31.42 6.54
CA GLU A 76 -39.65 31.94 6.86
C GLU A 76 -38.91 31.00 7.82
N SER A 77 -39.61 30.46 8.83
CA SER A 77 -39.06 29.42 9.71
C SER A 77 -38.62 28.18 8.93
N LEU A 78 -39.37 27.78 7.89
CA LEU A 78 -39.02 26.65 7.04
C LEU A 78 -37.82 26.95 6.13
N LYS A 79 -37.72 28.15 5.54
CA LYS A 79 -36.53 28.60 4.80
C LYS A 79 -35.29 28.58 5.68
N GLU A 80 -35.36 29.14 6.88
CA GLU A 80 -34.22 29.22 7.80
C GLU A 80 -33.76 27.80 8.23
N LYS A 81 -34.72 26.90 8.53
CA LYS A 81 -34.43 25.47 8.78
C LYS A 81 -33.80 24.79 7.57
N TYR A 82 -34.28 25.06 6.36
CA TYR A 82 -33.73 24.51 5.12
C TYR A 82 -32.30 25.00 4.86
N GLN A 83 -32.05 26.30 4.99
CA GLN A 83 -30.71 26.89 4.86
C GLN A 83 -29.73 26.31 5.88
N ARG A 84 -30.13 26.22 7.16
CA ARG A 84 -29.31 25.58 8.20
C ARG A 84 -29.03 24.10 7.91
N ALA A 85 -30.00 23.36 7.40
CA ALA A 85 -29.81 21.97 6.99
C ALA A 85 -28.89 21.84 5.76
N GLN A 86 -28.98 22.76 4.80
CA GLN A 86 -28.14 22.80 3.61
C GLN A 86 -26.68 23.14 3.94
N LEU A 87 -26.45 24.14 4.81
CA LEU A 87 -25.12 24.48 5.31
C LEU A 87 -24.49 23.29 6.04
N LYS A 88 -25.21 22.69 7.00
CA LYS A 88 -24.74 21.50 7.71
C LYS A 88 -24.42 20.34 6.77
N ALA A 89 -25.27 20.07 5.77
CA ALA A 89 -25.01 19.01 4.79
C ALA A 89 -23.73 19.29 3.95
N GLY A 90 -23.41 20.56 3.69
CA GLY A 90 -22.14 20.97 3.06
C GLY A 90 -20.94 20.77 3.98
N GLU A 91 -21.05 21.11 5.27
CA GLU A 91 -20.01 20.88 6.29
C GLU A 91 -19.74 19.38 6.49
N ASP A 92 -20.80 18.57 6.63
CA ASP A 92 -20.74 17.11 6.76
C ASP A 92 -20.07 16.49 5.52
N LEU A 93 -20.46 16.92 4.31
CA LEU A 93 -19.83 16.48 3.05
C LEU A 93 -18.34 16.84 3.01
N ALA A 94 -17.98 18.09 3.33
CA ALA A 94 -16.59 18.54 3.35
C ALA A 94 -15.75 17.84 4.44
N SER A 95 -16.36 17.30 5.51
CA SER A 95 -15.67 16.43 6.47
C SER A 95 -15.41 15.04 5.89
N ILE A 96 -16.44 14.41 5.33
CA ILE A 96 -16.35 13.09 4.72
C ILE A 96 -15.35 13.09 3.54
N GLU A 97 -15.30 14.16 2.75
CA GLU A 97 -14.34 14.30 1.66
C GLU A 97 -12.89 14.39 2.16
N ARG A 98 -12.64 15.13 3.25
CA ARG A 98 -11.31 15.20 3.89
C ARG A 98 -10.89 13.85 4.48
N GLU A 99 -11.80 13.16 5.17
CA GLU A 99 -11.55 11.82 5.70
C GLU A 99 -11.28 10.80 4.58
N LEU A 100 -12.04 10.85 3.49
CA LEU A 100 -11.83 10.01 2.31
C LEU A 100 -10.48 10.27 1.64
N GLN A 101 -10.08 11.54 1.49
CA GLN A 101 -8.75 11.90 0.99
C GLN A 101 -7.63 11.39 1.92
N PHE A 102 -7.79 11.54 3.23
CA PHE A 102 -6.83 11.05 4.23
C PHE A 102 -6.68 9.53 4.21
N VAL A 103 -7.79 8.79 4.15
CA VAL A 103 -7.76 7.31 4.04
C VAL A 103 -7.10 6.87 2.74
N ARG A 104 -7.39 7.53 1.61
CA ARG A 104 -6.72 7.26 0.32
C ARG A 104 -5.21 7.55 0.38
N SER A 105 -4.79 8.65 1.01
CA SER A 105 -3.37 8.96 1.16
C SER A 105 -2.65 7.94 2.05
N GLN A 106 -3.29 7.49 3.13
CA GLN A 106 -2.74 6.40 3.95
C GLN A 106 -2.66 5.08 3.19
N GLN A 107 -3.69 4.73 2.39
CA GLN A 107 -3.68 3.51 1.58
C GLN A 107 -2.48 3.48 0.61
N GLU A 108 -2.24 4.56 -0.14
CA GLU A 108 -1.09 4.62 -1.06
C GLU A 108 0.24 4.69 -0.30
N PHE A 109 0.31 5.35 0.87
CA PHE A 109 1.48 5.32 1.74
C PHE A 109 1.84 3.89 2.18
N TYR A 110 0.89 3.14 2.77
CA TYR A 110 1.15 1.77 3.21
C TYR A 110 1.50 0.84 2.04
N LYS A 111 0.82 0.97 0.91
CA LYS A 111 1.11 0.22 -0.32
C LYS A 111 2.50 0.52 -0.88
N SER A 112 2.96 1.77 -0.81
CA SER A 112 4.34 2.13 -1.15
C SER A 112 5.32 1.55 -0.14
N ARG A 113 5.01 1.61 1.16
CA ARG A 113 5.86 1.08 2.23
C ARG A 113 5.98 -0.44 2.19
N THR A 114 4.92 -1.17 1.80
CA THR A 114 4.96 -2.61 1.56
C THR A 114 5.95 -2.96 0.46
N ARG A 115 5.91 -2.26 -0.68
CA ARG A 115 6.86 -2.47 -1.79
C ARG A 115 8.30 -2.16 -1.43
N GLU A 116 8.52 -1.11 -0.64
CA GLU A 116 9.84 -0.76 -0.09
C GLU A 116 10.38 -1.89 0.81
N LEU A 117 9.55 -2.41 1.72
CA LEU A 117 9.90 -3.54 2.59
C LEU A 117 10.09 -4.86 1.83
N GLU A 118 9.35 -5.10 0.75
CA GLU A 118 9.54 -6.24 -0.16
C GLU A 118 10.91 -6.14 -0.86
N GLN A 119 11.27 -4.96 -1.39
CA GLN A 119 12.56 -4.72 -2.02
C GLN A 119 13.72 -4.83 -1.02
N ASP A 120 13.61 -4.24 0.17
CA ASP A 120 14.61 -4.35 1.24
C ASP A 120 14.84 -5.82 1.63
N ASN A 121 13.78 -6.64 1.63
CA ASN A 121 13.88 -8.07 1.92
C ASN A 121 14.61 -8.83 0.81
N ASP A 122 14.26 -8.61 -0.47
CA ASP A 122 14.97 -9.18 -1.62
C ASP A 122 16.48 -8.86 -1.60
N ASP A 123 16.84 -7.62 -1.27
CA ASP A 123 18.24 -7.18 -1.13
C ASP A 123 18.93 -7.81 0.10
N LEU A 124 18.22 -7.99 1.22
CA LEU A 124 18.73 -8.73 2.39
C LEU A 124 19.00 -10.21 2.07
N GLU A 125 18.05 -10.91 1.44
CA GLU A 125 18.26 -12.30 1.03
C GLU A 125 19.41 -12.43 0.01
N ARG A 126 19.55 -11.48 -0.91
CA ARG A 126 20.66 -11.44 -1.87
C ARG A 126 22.00 -11.28 -1.16
N ASN A 127 22.07 -10.42 -0.15
CA ASN A 127 23.25 -10.23 0.70
C ASN A 127 23.55 -11.48 1.54
N GLU A 128 22.54 -12.16 2.08
CA GLU A 128 22.71 -13.45 2.79
C GLU A 128 23.33 -14.51 1.87
N ARG A 129 22.77 -14.69 0.67
CA ARG A 129 23.29 -15.63 -0.34
C ARG A 129 24.75 -15.34 -0.70
N ALA A 130 25.09 -14.05 -0.89
CA ALA A 130 26.46 -13.62 -1.18
C ALA A 130 27.42 -13.87 0.01
N ALA A 131 27.01 -13.54 1.23
CA ALA A 131 27.78 -13.76 2.45
C ALA A 131 28.04 -15.26 2.70
N LYS A 132 27.00 -16.10 2.53
CA LYS A 132 27.07 -17.56 2.66
C LYS A 132 28.01 -18.18 1.62
N SER A 133 27.93 -17.74 0.37
CA SER A 133 28.85 -18.18 -0.69
C SER A 133 30.30 -17.76 -0.41
N SER A 134 30.52 -16.54 0.11
CA SER A 134 31.83 -16.06 0.53
C SER A 134 32.41 -16.89 1.69
N MET A 135 31.57 -17.21 2.69
CA MET A 135 31.92 -18.07 3.84
C MET A 135 32.34 -19.46 3.37
N GLN A 136 31.52 -20.13 2.54
CA GLN A 136 31.84 -21.43 1.94
C GLN A 136 33.13 -21.41 1.11
N ALA A 137 33.41 -20.31 0.41
CA ALA A 137 34.66 -20.13 -0.33
C ALA A 137 35.88 -19.98 0.60
N MET A 138 35.71 -19.41 1.81
CA MET A 138 36.75 -19.37 2.84
C MET A 138 36.95 -20.74 3.49
N GLU A 139 35.88 -21.44 3.86
CA GLU A 139 35.91 -22.82 4.38
C GLU A 139 36.65 -23.75 3.39
N GLY A 140 36.31 -23.69 2.11
CA GLY A 140 36.99 -24.45 1.06
C GLY A 140 38.45 -24.04 0.83
N ARG A 141 38.89 -22.83 1.22
CA ARG A 141 40.31 -22.46 1.25
C ARG A 141 41.01 -23.03 2.48
N LEU A 142 40.37 -22.97 3.65
CA LEU A 142 40.89 -23.53 4.91
C LEU A 142 41.05 -25.06 4.81
N ASN A 143 40.07 -25.78 4.27
CA ASN A 143 40.14 -27.22 4.10
C ASN A 143 41.33 -27.64 3.20
N ARG A 144 41.53 -26.95 2.07
CA ARG A 144 42.72 -27.18 1.22
C ARG A 144 44.05 -26.86 1.92
N ALA A 145 44.08 -25.82 2.76
CA ALA A 145 45.26 -25.52 3.57
C ALA A 145 45.53 -26.60 4.63
N ILE A 146 44.48 -27.17 5.24
CA ILE A 146 44.56 -28.30 6.17
C ILE A 146 45.05 -29.56 5.46
N GLU A 147 44.51 -29.90 4.28
CA GLU A 147 44.97 -31.02 3.43
C GLU A 147 46.45 -30.88 3.07
N GLN A 148 46.87 -29.69 2.63
CA GLN A 148 48.28 -29.39 2.32
C GLN A 148 49.17 -29.51 3.56
N ASN A 149 48.73 -29.00 4.72
CA ASN A 149 49.48 -29.11 5.96
C ASN A 149 49.61 -30.58 6.41
N SER A 150 48.53 -31.37 6.31
CA SER A 150 48.53 -32.81 6.57
C SER A 150 49.50 -33.57 5.66
N HIS A 151 49.51 -33.25 4.36
CA HIS A 151 50.45 -33.82 3.40
C HIS A 151 51.91 -33.51 3.77
N LEU A 152 52.22 -32.24 4.06
CA LEU A 152 53.55 -31.79 4.49
C LEU A 152 53.98 -32.44 5.81
N MET A 153 53.09 -32.62 6.78
CA MET A 153 53.38 -33.37 8.01
C MET A 153 53.74 -34.83 7.70
N GLY A 154 53.06 -35.47 6.74
CA GLY A 154 53.38 -36.82 6.25
C GLY A 154 54.76 -36.91 5.58
N GLU A 155 55.12 -35.93 4.75
CA GLU A 155 56.46 -35.82 4.14
C GLU A 155 57.55 -35.63 5.20
N VAL A 156 57.33 -34.73 6.18
CA VAL A 156 58.25 -34.49 7.31
C VAL A 156 58.45 -35.76 8.14
N GLN A 157 57.37 -36.51 8.42
CA GLN A 157 57.45 -37.77 9.14
C GLN A 157 58.22 -38.85 8.35
N THR A 158 58.00 -38.94 7.03
CA THR A 158 58.75 -39.86 6.16
C THR A 158 60.23 -39.48 6.09
N LYS A 159 60.53 -38.18 6.00
CA LYS A 159 61.90 -37.65 6.05
C LYS A 159 62.58 -37.98 7.38
N LYS A 160 61.87 -37.90 8.52
CA LYS A 160 62.39 -38.30 9.83
C LYS A 160 62.78 -39.79 9.85
N ILE A 161 61.88 -40.68 9.41
CA ILE A 161 62.15 -42.13 9.31
C ILE A 161 63.38 -42.41 8.44
N LEU A 162 63.53 -41.71 7.31
CA LEU A 162 64.70 -41.84 6.43
C LEU A 162 65.99 -41.33 7.09
N VAL A 163 65.94 -40.26 7.90
CA VAL A 163 67.10 -39.78 8.67
C VAL A 163 67.52 -40.81 9.72
N ASP A 164 66.55 -41.40 10.43
CA ASP A 164 66.80 -42.42 11.45
C ASP A 164 67.42 -43.70 10.83
N GLU A 165 66.91 -44.18 9.68
CA GLU A 165 67.48 -45.32 8.95
C GLU A 165 68.87 -45.01 8.36
N VAL A 166 69.09 -43.82 7.81
CA VAL A 166 70.43 -43.39 7.34
C VAL A 166 71.42 -43.31 8.50
N GLN A 167 70.98 -42.91 9.69
CA GLN A 167 71.82 -42.89 10.87
C GLN A 167 72.17 -44.31 11.31
N ARG A 168 71.18 -45.21 11.38
CA ARG A 168 71.40 -46.64 11.64
C ARG A 168 72.39 -47.27 10.67
N LEU A 169 72.21 -47.07 9.36
CA LEU A 169 73.12 -47.60 8.33
C LEU A 169 74.53 -47.03 8.43
N LYS A 170 74.69 -45.78 8.87
CA LYS A 170 76.02 -45.21 9.16
C LYS A 170 76.67 -45.88 10.36
N ASP A 171 75.91 -46.22 11.38
CA ASP A 171 76.43 -46.88 12.58
C ASP A 171 76.78 -48.35 12.27
N GLU A 172 75.92 -49.09 11.55
CA GLU A 172 76.25 -50.41 10.99
C GLU A 172 77.50 -50.37 10.09
N LEU A 173 77.69 -49.32 9.28
CA LEU A 173 78.90 -49.14 8.45
C LEU A 173 80.15 -48.83 9.30
N LYS A 174 80.04 -48.08 10.40
CA LYS A 174 81.15 -47.88 11.34
C LYS A 174 81.53 -49.20 11.98
N ASP A 175 80.56 -49.98 12.45
CA ASP A 175 80.77 -51.27 13.10
C ASP A 175 81.46 -52.26 12.14
N LEU A 176 80.97 -52.39 10.90
CA LEU A 176 81.63 -53.20 9.86
C LEU A 176 83.05 -52.71 9.53
N ASN A 177 83.31 -51.40 9.57
CA ASN A 177 84.66 -50.87 9.35
C ASN A 177 85.58 -51.11 10.56
N LEU A 178 85.04 -51.11 11.79
CA LEU A 178 85.77 -51.56 12.99
C LEU A 178 86.10 -53.05 12.90
N GLU A 179 85.14 -53.90 12.50
CA GLU A 179 85.39 -55.33 12.23
C GLU A 179 86.45 -55.54 11.15
N LEU A 180 86.37 -54.82 10.02
CA LEU A 180 87.37 -54.89 8.94
C LEU A 180 88.77 -54.49 9.44
N ASN A 181 88.87 -53.45 10.27
CA ASN A 181 90.14 -53.02 10.86
C ASN A 181 90.69 -54.05 11.85
N VAL A 182 89.83 -54.72 12.63
CA VAL A 182 90.23 -55.86 13.49
C VAL A 182 90.70 -57.05 12.64
N VAL A 183 90.01 -57.37 11.55
CA VAL A 183 90.38 -58.46 10.63
C VAL A 183 91.71 -58.15 9.92
N ARG A 184 91.92 -56.93 9.41
CA ARG A 184 93.21 -56.49 8.85
C ARG A 184 94.33 -56.50 9.89
N GLY A 185 94.04 -56.08 11.11
CA GLY A 185 94.95 -56.17 12.25
C GLY A 185 95.34 -57.62 12.61
N ARG A 186 94.46 -58.58 12.36
CA ARG A 186 94.73 -60.03 12.51
C ARG A 186 95.48 -60.62 11.31
N SER A 187 95.18 -60.20 10.08
CA SER A 187 95.91 -60.65 8.88
C SER A 187 97.35 -60.11 8.77
N SER A 188 97.68 -58.97 9.39
CA SER A 188 99.07 -58.46 9.40
C SER A 188 99.97 -59.09 10.48
N ARG A 189 99.45 -60.03 11.29
CA ARG A 189 100.25 -60.75 12.30
C ARG A 189 100.51 -62.20 11.90
N VAL A 190 101.62 -62.39 11.18
CA VAL A 190 102.27 -63.69 11.03
C VAL A 190 103.62 -63.67 11.77
N VAL A 191 103.57 -64.11 13.05
CA VAL A 191 104.55 -65.01 13.73
C VAL A 191 105.90 -64.38 14.20
N PRO A 192 106.63 -64.87 15.27
CA PRO A 192 106.41 -66.01 16.20
C PRO A 192 106.46 -65.75 17.75
N GLN A 193 105.97 -66.75 18.52
CA GLN A 193 106.42 -67.26 19.86
C GLN A 193 106.46 -66.33 21.11
N ASN A 194 106.28 -66.80 22.37
CA ASN A 194 106.19 -68.19 22.90
C ASN A 194 105.32 -68.33 24.18
N GLY A 195 104.78 -69.54 24.43
CA GLY A 195 104.37 -70.03 25.78
C GLY A 195 102.87 -70.29 26.02
N GLY A 196 102.46 -71.57 26.22
CA GLY A 196 101.15 -71.90 26.85
C GLY A 196 100.31 -73.06 26.27
N ILE A 197 100.85 -74.29 26.27
CA ILE A 197 100.20 -75.62 26.25
C ILE A 197 98.64 -75.68 26.38
N LEU A 198 97.93 -76.19 25.35
CA LEU A 198 97.18 -77.47 25.38
C LEU A 198 96.59 -77.86 23.98
N ARG A 199 96.34 -79.16 23.77
CA ARG A 199 95.91 -79.84 22.52
C ARG A 199 94.37 -79.83 22.39
N THR A 200 93.70 -79.98 21.23
CA THR A 200 93.80 -80.96 20.11
C THR A 200 93.31 -80.36 18.77
N SER A 201 93.90 -80.64 17.60
CA SER A 201 93.52 -81.73 16.64
C SER A 201 92.02 -81.76 16.28
N VAL A 202 91.51 -81.80 15.04
CA VAL A 202 92.01 -82.03 13.65
C VAL A 202 91.09 -81.16 12.73
N ASN A 203 91.36 -80.69 11.49
CA ASN A 203 92.30 -81.02 10.41
C ASN A 203 92.81 -79.75 9.68
N GLY A 204 93.45 -79.87 8.50
CA GLY A 204 93.78 -78.75 7.60
C GLY A 204 93.31 -78.90 6.15
N ASN A 205 92.88 -77.79 5.55
CA ASN A 205 93.04 -77.34 4.16
C ASN A 205 92.24 -76.03 3.97
N SER A 206 92.38 -75.34 2.82
CA SER A 206 91.57 -74.15 2.45
C SER A 206 91.87 -72.81 3.15
N ALA A 207 93.14 -72.36 3.15
CA ALA A 207 93.46 -70.95 3.48
C ALA A 207 93.09 -69.95 2.35
N ALA A 208 93.17 -70.37 1.08
CA ALA A 208 92.76 -69.57 -0.07
C ALA A 208 91.24 -69.47 -0.21
N ASP A 209 90.55 -70.61 -0.17
CA ASP A 209 89.09 -70.75 -0.34
C ASP A 209 88.29 -69.89 0.66
N ASN A 210 88.71 -69.85 1.94
CA ASN A 210 88.08 -68.98 2.94
C ASN A 210 88.23 -67.48 2.63
N SER A 211 89.31 -67.07 1.96
CA SER A 211 89.52 -65.67 1.56
C SER A 211 88.61 -65.30 0.39
N ASP A 212 88.52 -66.16 -0.62
CA ASP A 212 87.64 -65.96 -1.78
C ASP A 212 86.15 -66.05 -1.37
N GLN A 213 85.77 -66.96 -0.48
CA GLN A 213 84.42 -67.01 0.08
C GLN A 213 84.09 -65.76 0.90
N LEU A 214 85.03 -65.22 1.70
CA LEU A 214 84.81 -63.97 2.43
C LEU A 214 84.64 -62.77 1.49
N VAL A 215 85.49 -62.65 0.47
CA VAL A 215 85.38 -61.60 -0.55
C VAL A 215 84.09 -61.71 -1.35
N ASN A 216 83.66 -62.92 -1.71
CA ASN A 216 82.37 -63.16 -2.39
C ASN A 216 81.18 -62.82 -1.49
N ASN A 217 81.24 -63.14 -0.19
CA ASN A 217 80.21 -62.74 0.78
C ASN A 217 80.14 -61.21 0.94
N ILE A 218 81.28 -60.53 1.04
CA ILE A 218 81.34 -59.06 1.08
C ILE A 218 80.79 -58.47 -0.22
N MET A 219 81.18 -58.99 -1.39
CA MET A 219 80.68 -58.51 -2.69
C MET A 219 79.17 -58.76 -2.86
N SER A 220 78.64 -59.87 -2.33
CA SER A 220 77.20 -60.15 -2.28
C SER A 220 76.47 -59.14 -1.38
N ARG A 221 77.00 -58.86 -0.19
CA ARG A 221 76.46 -57.86 0.75
C ARG A 221 76.53 -56.44 0.17
N VAL A 222 77.59 -56.11 -0.56
CA VAL A 222 77.72 -54.83 -1.28
C VAL A 222 76.69 -54.73 -2.41
N LYS A 223 76.47 -55.79 -3.19
CA LYS A 223 75.41 -55.81 -4.22
C LYS A 223 74.01 -55.68 -3.62
N ASP A 224 73.73 -56.27 -2.45
CA ASP A 224 72.47 -56.06 -1.73
C ASP A 224 72.34 -54.60 -1.26
N LEU A 225 73.40 -54.01 -0.69
CA LEU A 225 73.43 -52.60 -0.31
C LEU A 225 73.25 -51.66 -1.52
N GLU A 226 73.86 -51.95 -2.67
CA GLU A 226 73.68 -51.21 -3.91
C GLU A 226 72.24 -51.33 -4.43
N THR A 227 71.64 -52.52 -4.35
CA THR A 227 70.25 -52.76 -4.76
C THR A 227 69.27 -52.03 -3.84
N ARG A 228 69.52 -52.03 -2.52
CA ARG A 228 68.75 -51.27 -1.53
C ARG A 228 68.94 -49.75 -1.67
N LEU A 229 70.15 -49.29 -1.99
CA LEU A 229 70.45 -47.88 -2.27
C LEU A 229 69.79 -47.41 -3.59
N ALA A 230 69.76 -48.26 -4.61
CA ALA A 230 68.99 -48.03 -5.83
C ALA A 230 67.49 -47.93 -5.52
N GLY A 231 66.94 -48.85 -4.73
CA GLY A 231 65.55 -48.82 -4.26
C GLY A 231 65.20 -47.59 -3.42
N ALA A 232 66.16 -47.06 -2.63
CA ALA A 232 66.00 -45.79 -1.93
C ALA A 232 65.98 -44.61 -2.91
N ARG A 233 66.87 -44.60 -3.92
CA ARG A 233 66.86 -43.58 -4.99
C ARG A 233 65.54 -43.57 -5.75
N THR A 234 64.98 -44.71 -6.14
CA THR A 234 63.66 -44.75 -6.84
C THR A 234 62.52 -44.18 -6.02
N LYS A 235 62.61 -44.19 -4.68
CA LYS A 235 61.63 -43.54 -3.78
C LYS A 235 61.86 -42.04 -3.60
N VAL A 236 63.08 -41.55 -3.81
CA VAL A 236 63.45 -40.12 -3.70
C VAL A 236 63.23 -39.36 -5.00
N THR A 237 63.47 -39.97 -6.16
CA THR A 237 63.29 -39.31 -7.48
C THR A 237 61.91 -38.67 -7.70
N PRO A 238 60.77 -39.28 -7.31
CA PRO A 238 59.45 -38.66 -7.44
C PRO A 238 59.29 -37.38 -6.61
N LEU A 239 59.86 -37.33 -5.41
CA LEU A 239 59.75 -36.18 -4.50
C LEU A 239 60.52 -34.96 -5.03
N LEU A 240 61.71 -35.19 -5.59
CA LEU A 240 62.48 -34.15 -6.28
C LEU A 240 61.75 -33.61 -7.51
N ASN A 241 61.07 -34.49 -8.26
CA ASN A 241 60.33 -34.09 -9.46
C ASN A 241 59.01 -33.36 -9.14
N ALA A 242 58.34 -33.74 -8.03
CA ALA A 242 57.14 -33.06 -7.53
C ALA A 242 57.45 -31.61 -7.12
N SER A 243 58.58 -31.38 -6.43
CA SER A 243 59.03 -30.04 -6.01
C SER A 243 59.12 -29.05 -7.19
N SER A 244 59.52 -29.52 -8.38
CA SER A 244 59.58 -28.68 -9.59
C SER A 244 58.21 -28.22 -10.12
N GLN A 245 57.11 -28.91 -9.79
CA GLN A 245 55.78 -28.57 -10.30
C GLN A 245 55.13 -27.41 -9.51
N TYR A 246 55.47 -27.25 -8.23
CA TYR A 246 54.92 -26.19 -7.37
C TYR A 246 55.44 -24.78 -7.72
N ALA A 247 56.62 -24.68 -8.34
CA ALA A 247 57.19 -23.40 -8.78
C ALA A 247 56.39 -22.75 -9.91
N THR A 248 55.85 -23.54 -10.84
CA THR A 248 55.18 -23.06 -12.07
C THR A 248 53.75 -22.55 -11.82
N VAL A 249 53.12 -22.93 -10.70
CA VAL A 249 51.75 -22.51 -10.38
C VAL A 249 51.71 -21.11 -9.77
N HIS A 250 52.73 -20.73 -8.99
CA HIS A 250 52.78 -19.45 -8.27
C HIS A 250 52.84 -18.22 -9.20
N SER A 251 53.42 -18.35 -10.39
CA SER A 251 53.52 -17.25 -11.37
C SER A 251 52.20 -16.94 -12.09
N ARG A 252 51.24 -17.87 -12.13
CA ARG A 252 49.94 -17.68 -12.81
C ARG A 252 48.87 -17.04 -11.93
N ALA A 253 48.99 -17.16 -10.60
CA ALA A 253 48.04 -16.60 -9.63
C ALA A 253 48.13 -15.06 -9.48
N MET A 254 49.26 -14.45 -9.86
CA MET A 254 49.54 -13.02 -9.64
C MET A 254 49.09 -12.09 -10.79
N ARG A 255 48.41 -12.60 -11.84
CA ARG A 255 47.87 -11.78 -12.93
C ARG A 255 46.40 -11.43 -12.69
N SER A 256 46.17 -10.47 -11.80
CA SER A 256 44.86 -9.86 -11.55
C SER A 256 44.32 -9.14 -12.80
N ARG A 257 43.02 -9.32 -13.09
CA ARG A 257 42.28 -8.46 -14.02
C ARG A 257 41.79 -7.22 -13.25
N PRO A 258 41.85 -6.00 -13.80
CA PRO A 258 41.21 -4.85 -13.16
C PRO A 258 39.68 -5.00 -13.25
N ILE A 259 39.01 -4.81 -12.12
CA ILE A 259 37.55 -4.71 -12.05
C ILE A 259 37.17 -3.26 -12.36
N ALA A 260 36.38 -3.06 -13.41
CA ALA A 260 35.84 -1.74 -13.75
C ALA A 260 34.65 -1.39 -12.85
N SER A 261 34.69 -0.22 -12.21
CA SER A 261 33.61 0.31 -11.38
C SER A 261 32.63 1.14 -12.22
N PRO A 262 31.30 0.93 -12.15
CA PRO A 262 30.33 1.88 -12.68
C PRO A 262 30.31 3.16 -11.84
N LYS A 263 30.43 4.32 -12.49
CA LYS A 263 30.31 5.63 -11.84
C LYS A 263 28.84 6.01 -11.66
N VAL A 264 28.49 6.56 -10.50
CA VAL A 264 27.24 7.29 -10.27
C VAL A 264 27.39 8.74 -10.75
N PRO A 265 26.39 9.35 -11.41
CA PRO A 265 26.33 10.79 -11.61
C PRO A 265 25.20 11.45 -10.79
N MET A 266 25.58 12.38 -9.93
CA MET A 266 24.81 13.53 -9.46
C MET A 266 25.58 14.77 -9.97
N SER A 267 25.01 15.91 -10.35
CA SER A 267 23.61 16.38 -10.33
C SER A 267 23.51 17.75 -11.05
N TYR A 268 22.28 18.31 -11.11
CA TYR A 268 21.93 19.75 -11.15
C TYR A 268 21.40 20.42 -12.45
N THR A 269 20.26 21.11 -12.22
CA THR A 269 19.81 22.43 -12.76
C THR A 269 19.26 22.60 -14.19
N ASN A 270 17.92 22.72 -14.23
CA ASN A 270 17.17 23.97 -14.48
C ASN A 270 16.83 24.42 -15.93
N GLY A 271 15.52 24.64 -16.17
CA GLY A 271 15.02 25.78 -16.95
C GLY A 271 14.38 25.53 -18.34
N GLY A 272 13.06 25.77 -18.46
CA GLY A 272 12.52 26.60 -19.56
C GLY A 272 11.65 25.97 -20.66
N ALA A 273 10.35 26.27 -20.59
CA ALA A 273 9.42 26.63 -21.69
C ALA A 273 8.92 25.62 -22.76
N GLU A 274 7.58 25.44 -22.74
CA GLU A 274 6.62 25.50 -23.86
C GLU A 274 6.80 24.65 -25.15
N SER A 275 5.86 23.72 -25.42
CA SER A 275 4.63 24.03 -26.18
C SER A 275 3.84 22.77 -26.63
N SER A 276 2.57 22.97 -26.96
CA SER A 276 1.48 22.03 -27.27
C SER A 276 1.71 20.93 -28.33
N HIS A 277 1.12 19.73 -28.10
CA HIS A 277 0.09 19.19 -29.01
C HIS A 277 -0.80 18.11 -28.36
N ILE A 278 -2.09 18.12 -28.68
CA ILE A 278 -3.10 17.12 -28.29
C ILE A 278 -3.29 16.11 -29.43
N PRO A 279 -3.65 14.84 -29.12
CA PRO A 279 -4.75 14.20 -29.86
C PRO A 279 -5.83 13.58 -28.94
N ALA A 280 -7.06 13.51 -29.47
CA ALA A 280 -8.28 13.12 -28.75
C ALA A 280 -8.46 11.59 -28.60
N PRO A 281 -9.30 11.10 -27.66
CA PRO A 281 -9.55 9.67 -27.47
C PRO A 281 -10.61 9.12 -28.43
N SER A 282 -10.28 8.08 -29.19
CA SER A 282 -11.27 7.28 -29.92
C SER A 282 -11.84 6.16 -29.05
N SER A 283 -13.17 6.08 -29.07
CA SER A 283 -14.04 5.01 -28.58
C SER A 283 -13.43 3.60 -28.55
N ARG A 284 -13.45 2.95 -27.38
CA ARG A 284 -13.42 1.49 -27.26
C ARG A 284 -14.73 0.98 -26.69
N THR A 285 -15.44 0.20 -27.50
CA THR A 285 -16.56 -0.65 -27.08
C THR A 285 -16.05 -1.72 -26.10
N LEU A 286 -16.58 -1.77 -24.88
CA LEU A 286 -16.33 -2.87 -23.97
C LEU A 286 -17.36 -3.98 -24.19
N SER A 287 -16.84 -5.18 -24.45
CA SER A 287 -17.62 -6.41 -24.51
C SER A 287 -18.32 -6.68 -23.19
N SER A 288 -19.52 -7.27 -23.26
CA SER A 288 -20.13 -7.94 -22.11
C SER A 288 -19.18 -9.01 -21.57
N GLY A 289 -19.06 -9.06 -20.25
CA GLY A 289 -18.27 -10.02 -19.49
C GLY A 289 -18.72 -9.97 -18.03
N ASN A 290 -19.14 -11.11 -17.49
CA ASN A 290 -19.86 -11.20 -16.22
C ASN A 290 -19.09 -10.56 -15.05
N ALA A 291 -19.75 -9.67 -14.31
CA ALA A 291 -19.27 -9.17 -13.03
C ALA A 291 -20.20 -9.67 -11.92
N ASP A 292 -19.63 -10.45 -11.02
CA ASP A 292 -20.30 -11.10 -9.88
C ASP A 292 -20.68 -10.09 -8.78
N GLU A 293 -21.54 -10.51 -7.84
CA GLU A 293 -22.18 -9.60 -6.87
C GLU A 293 -21.20 -8.92 -5.87
N LEU A 294 -21.09 -7.59 -5.94
CA LEU A 294 -20.68 -6.76 -4.79
C LEU A 294 -21.63 -5.54 -4.66
N ARG A 295 -22.84 -5.82 -4.17
CA ARG A 295 -23.89 -4.82 -3.94
C ARG A 295 -23.60 -3.96 -2.71
N VAL A 296 -23.06 -2.76 -2.92
CA VAL A 296 -22.86 -1.74 -1.86
C VAL A 296 -24.21 -1.38 -1.21
N PRO A 297 -24.41 -1.61 0.11
CA PRO A 297 -25.74 -1.48 0.74
C PRO A 297 -26.35 -0.06 0.73
N GLY A 298 -25.55 1.00 0.55
CA GLY A 298 -26.02 2.39 0.63
C GLY A 298 -26.81 2.90 -0.59
N SER A 299 -26.62 2.32 -1.78
CA SER A 299 -27.15 2.89 -3.03
C SER A 299 -28.69 2.88 -3.11
N GLY A 300 -29.32 1.81 -2.63
CA GLY A 300 -30.78 1.66 -2.69
C GLY A 300 -31.55 2.67 -1.82
N LEU A 301 -30.97 3.13 -0.71
CA LEU A 301 -31.63 4.08 0.20
C LEU A 301 -31.61 5.52 -0.35
N ILE A 302 -30.55 5.88 -1.09
CA ILE A 302 -30.47 7.18 -1.77
C ILE A 302 -31.46 7.19 -2.94
N GLN A 303 -31.50 6.12 -3.74
CA GLN A 303 -32.41 6.00 -4.88
C GLN A 303 -33.89 6.09 -4.45
N THR A 304 -34.30 5.29 -3.45
CA THR A 304 -35.68 5.34 -2.90
C THR A 304 -36.05 6.70 -2.29
N ARG A 305 -35.10 7.42 -1.68
CA ARG A 305 -35.32 8.81 -1.23
C ARG A 305 -35.51 9.76 -2.41
N LEU A 306 -34.75 9.60 -3.50
CA LEU A 306 -34.87 10.41 -4.71
C LEU A 306 -36.23 10.20 -5.40
N ASP A 307 -36.65 8.94 -5.53
CA ASP A 307 -37.92 8.56 -6.17
C ASP A 307 -39.12 9.01 -5.35
N LYS A 308 -39.06 8.89 -4.01
CA LYS A 308 -40.06 9.47 -3.10
C LYS A 308 -40.14 11.00 -3.21
N ALA A 309 -39.00 11.68 -3.41
CA ALA A 309 -38.95 13.13 -3.62
C ALA A 309 -39.38 13.57 -5.04
N ARG A 310 -39.46 12.66 -6.01
CA ARG A 310 -40.14 12.88 -7.31
C ARG A 310 -41.65 12.79 -7.14
N LEU A 311 -42.15 11.68 -6.59
CA LEU A 311 -43.59 11.45 -6.36
C LEU A 311 -44.24 12.56 -5.53
N MET A 312 -43.56 13.06 -4.49
CA MET A 312 -44.04 14.21 -3.70
C MET A 312 -44.19 15.50 -4.51
N ARG A 313 -43.28 15.76 -5.46
CA ARG A 313 -43.34 16.95 -6.33
C ARG A 313 -44.43 16.83 -7.38
N GLU A 314 -44.58 15.65 -7.96
CA GLU A 314 -45.64 15.34 -8.93
C GLU A 314 -47.03 15.47 -8.29
N ALA A 315 -47.24 14.90 -7.10
CA ALA A 315 -48.47 15.06 -6.34
C ALA A 315 -48.76 16.52 -5.92
N MET A 316 -47.73 17.32 -5.67
CA MET A 316 -47.89 18.75 -5.36
C MET A 316 -48.28 19.56 -6.60
N ASN A 317 -47.71 19.26 -7.77
CA ASN A 317 -48.09 19.88 -9.04
C ASN A 317 -49.54 19.55 -9.43
N ILE A 318 -49.98 18.30 -9.26
CA ILE A 318 -51.36 17.88 -9.53
C ILE A 318 -52.34 18.69 -8.66
N LYS A 319 -52.06 18.86 -7.36
CA LYS A 319 -52.89 19.68 -6.46
C LYS A 319 -52.91 21.16 -6.84
N LEU A 320 -51.79 21.71 -7.34
CA LEU A 320 -51.72 23.07 -7.86
C LEU A 320 -52.57 23.26 -9.12
N GLU A 321 -52.55 22.29 -10.04
CA GLU A 321 -53.44 22.30 -11.20
C GLU A 321 -54.92 22.19 -10.83
N GLU A 322 -55.27 21.30 -9.89
CA GLU A 322 -56.66 21.15 -9.42
C GLU A 322 -57.17 22.43 -8.76
N ALA A 323 -56.37 23.06 -7.89
CA ALA A 323 -56.71 24.34 -7.27
C ALA A 323 -56.89 25.46 -8.32
N SER A 324 -56.03 25.51 -9.34
CA SER A 324 -56.15 26.48 -10.44
C SER A 324 -57.43 26.28 -11.26
N LYS A 325 -57.84 25.04 -11.53
CA LYS A 325 -59.06 24.70 -12.28
C LYS A 325 -60.35 25.03 -11.51
N GLN A 326 -60.33 25.02 -10.18
CA GLN A 326 -61.51 25.36 -9.36
C GLN A 326 -61.76 26.87 -9.26
N GLN A 327 -60.77 27.71 -9.55
CA GLN A 327 -60.87 29.17 -9.35
C GLN A 327 -61.46 29.93 -10.55
N THR A 328 -61.63 29.29 -11.71
CA THR A 328 -62.25 29.87 -12.91
C THR A 328 -63.78 29.79 -12.87
N VAL A 329 -64.41 30.59 -12.01
CA VAL A 329 -65.85 30.85 -12.08
C VAL A 329 -66.14 31.72 -13.32
N PRO A 330 -67.01 31.32 -14.25
CA PRO A 330 -67.29 32.11 -15.43
C PRO A 330 -68.10 33.36 -15.06
N GLN A 331 -67.49 34.54 -15.21
CA GLN A 331 -68.23 35.80 -15.10
C GLN A 331 -69.27 35.91 -16.22
N ARG A 332 -70.54 35.65 -15.89
CA ARG A 332 -71.66 36.11 -16.71
C ARG A 332 -71.68 37.63 -16.68
N ARG A 333 -71.38 38.28 -17.80
CA ARG A 333 -71.70 39.70 -17.98
C ARG A 333 -73.23 39.86 -17.96
N PRO A 334 -73.78 40.87 -17.28
CA PRO A 334 -75.17 41.24 -17.48
C PRO A 334 -75.33 41.80 -18.89
N VAL A 335 -76.41 41.41 -19.56
CA VAL A 335 -76.83 42.01 -20.83
C VAL A 335 -77.77 43.16 -20.47
N HIS A 336 -77.43 44.37 -20.93
CA HIS A 336 -78.30 45.55 -20.88
C HIS A 336 -79.17 45.60 -22.13
#